data_AF-A0A0S3RWS5-F1
#
_entry.id   AF-A0A0S3RWS5-F1
#
_cell.length_a   1.000
_cell.length_b   1.000
_cell.length_c   1.000
_cell.angle_alpha   90.00
_cell.angle_beta   90.00
_cell.angle_gamma   90.00
#
_symmetry.space_group_name_H-M   'P 1'
#
loop_
_entity.id
_entity.type
_entity.pdbx_description
1 polymer ?
#
loop_
_entity_poly.entity_id
_entity_poly.type
_entity_poly.pdbx_seq_one_letter_code
_entity_poly.pdbx_strand_id
1 'polypeptide(L)' 'TIDIGIDGFPETQRFGCITTVLTSTNVMDENSFAQPTKVVPLRSSEENVGSKIEAILSPYSVTSFDLSY' A
#
# COMPACT_ATOMS: atom_id res chain seq x y z
N THR A 1 1.41 7.07 -11.80
CA THR A 1 2.39 6.52 -10.86
C THR A 1 2.88 7.64 -9.97
N ILE A 2 3.25 7.33 -8.74
CA ILE A 2 3.96 8.27 -7.85
C ILE A 2 5.33 7.67 -7.53
N ASP A 3 6.32 8.53 -7.45
CA ASP A 3 7.67 8.16 -7.03
C ASP A 3 7.88 8.59 -5.58
N ILE A 4 8.21 7.62 -4.72
CA ILE A 4 8.44 7.83 -3.30
C ILE A 4 9.95 7.66 -3.04
N GLY A 5 10.60 8.73 -2.60
CA GLY A 5 12.00 8.71 -2.15
C GLY A 5 12.09 8.51 -0.64
N ILE A 6 13.00 7.65 -0.22
CA ILE A 6 13.33 7.39 1.19
C ILE A 6 14.75 7.91 1.44
N ASP A 7 14.85 9.03 2.14
CA ASP A 7 16.12 9.65 2.49
C ASP A 7 16.60 9.24 3.89
N GLY A 8 17.89 9.48 4.18
CA GLY A 8 18.50 9.19 5.49
C GLY A 8 19.14 7.81 5.61
N PHE A 9 19.22 7.04 4.53
CA PHE A 9 19.86 5.72 4.46
C PHE A 9 20.87 5.63 3.31
N PRO A 10 21.84 4.69 3.34
CA PRO A 10 22.73 4.44 2.20
C PRO A 10 21.95 4.01 0.95
N GLU A 11 22.42 4.38 -0.24
CA GLU A 11 21.76 3.99 -1.50
C GLU A 11 21.69 2.47 -1.74
N THR A 12 22.61 1.72 -1.11
CA THR A 12 22.62 0.26 -1.16
C THR A 12 21.59 -0.38 -0.24
N GLN A 13 21.00 0.38 0.69
CA GLN A 13 20.01 -0.13 1.64
C GLN A 13 18.80 -0.67 0.88
N ARG A 14 18.34 -1.82 1.36
CA ARG A 14 17.12 -2.48 0.90
C ARG A 14 16.16 -2.59 2.07
N PHE A 15 14.87 -2.52 1.77
CA PHE A 15 13.81 -2.63 2.76
C PHE A 15 12.88 -3.78 2.37
N GLY A 16 12.40 -4.52 3.35
CA GLY A 16 11.17 -5.27 3.18
C GLY A 16 10.02 -4.27 3.11
N CYS A 17 9.09 -4.45 2.18
CA CYS A 17 7.94 -3.58 2.01
C CYS A 17 6.67 -4.42 1.90
N ILE A 18 5.72 -4.16 2.79
CA ILE A 18 4.36 -4.68 2.68
C ILE A 18 3.46 -3.51 2.32
N THR A 19 2.74 -3.65 1.21
CA THR A 19 1.74 -2.66 0.79
C THR A 19 0.37 -3.08 1.29
N THR A 20 -0.34 -2.17 1.95
CA THR A 20 -1.74 -2.37 2.36
C THR A 20 -2.64 -1.37 1.64
N VAL A 21 -3.62 -1.83 0.87
CA VAL A 21 -4.55 -0.98 0.13
C VAL A 21 -5.97 -1.13 0.67
N LEU A 22 -6.62 -0.02 1.01
CA LEU A 22 -8.05 0.06 1.31
C LEU A 22 -8.77 0.74 0.14
N THR A 23 -9.67 0.01 -0.52
CA THR A 23 -10.47 0.52 -1.64
C THR A 23 -11.70 -0.36 -1.88
N SER A 24 -12.58 0.07 -2.79
CA SER A 24 -13.69 -0.74 -3.31
C SER A 24 -13.99 -0.38 -4.76
N THR A 25 -14.72 -1.25 -5.45
CA THR A 25 -15.12 -1.05 -6.85
C THR A 25 -16.09 0.13 -7.00
N ASN A 26 -17.00 0.33 -6.04
CA ASN A 26 -17.92 1.48 -6.03
C ASN A 26 -17.55 2.43 -4.88
N VAL A 27 -17.47 3.73 -5.19
CA VAL A 27 -17.16 4.79 -4.22
C VAL A 27 -18.19 4.92 -3.08
N MET A 28 -19.39 4.36 -3.25
CA MET A 28 -20.46 4.31 -2.25
C MET A 28 -20.55 2.98 -1.50
N ASP A 29 -19.60 2.05 -1.71
CA ASP A 29 -19.62 0.78 -0.99
C ASP A 29 -19.35 0.96 0.51
N GLU A 30 -20.13 0.26 1.32
CA GLU A 30 -20.01 0.24 2.78
C GLU A 30 -20.09 -1.20 3.32
N ASN A 31 -19.57 -1.38 4.54
CA ASN A 31 -19.77 -2.62 5.28
C ASN A 31 -21.14 -2.61 5.97
N SER A 32 -21.80 -3.75 5.99
CA SER A 32 -23.08 -3.95 6.68
C SER A 32 -23.07 -5.24 7.49
N PHE A 33 -24.10 -5.49 8.30
CA PHE A 33 -24.22 -6.77 9.00
C PHE A 33 -24.28 -7.98 8.05
N ALA A 34 -24.87 -7.81 6.85
CA ALA A 34 -24.93 -8.86 5.84
C ALA A 34 -23.61 -9.05 5.10
N GLN A 35 -22.79 -7.99 4.98
CA GLN A 35 -21.51 -7.99 4.29
C GLN A 35 -20.47 -7.19 5.10
N PRO A 36 -19.94 -7.77 6.19
CA PRO A 36 -19.10 -7.02 7.14
C PRO A 36 -17.70 -6.71 6.60
N THR A 37 -17.26 -7.40 5.55
CA THR A 37 -15.90 -7.27 4.97
C THR A 37 -15.93 -6.85 3.50
N LYS A 38 -16.96 -6.13 3.08
CA LYS A 38 -17.10 -5.65 1.69
C LYS A 38 -15.99 -4.67 1.32
N VAL A 39 -15.61 -3.80 2.25
CA VAL A 39 -14.53 -2.82 2.11
C VAL A 39 -13.57 -3.02 3.28
N VAL A 40 -12.43 -3.65 3.01
CA VAL A 40 -11.39 -3.96 4.01
C VAL A 40 -10.00 -3.74 3.43
N PRO A 41 -8.97 -3.48 4.26
CA PRO A 41 -7.61 -3.38 3.78
C PRO A 41 -7.10 -4.74 3.27
N LEU A 42 -6.43 -4.72 2.12
CA LEU A 42 -5.79 -5.89 1.52
C LEU A 42 -4.27 -5.71 1.55
N ARG A 43 -3.56 -6.71 2.06
CA ARG A 43 -2.09 -6.73 2.14
C ARG A 43 -1.49 -7.49 0.96
N SER A 44 -0.38 -6.95 0.44
CA SER A 44 0.48 -7.65 -0.50
C SER A 44 1.36 -8.68 0.20
N SER A 45 2.02 -9.52 -0.59
CA SER A 45 3.26 -10.18 -0.16
C SER A 45 4.35 -9.13 0.11
N GLU A 46 5.31 -9.49 0.95
CA GLU A 46 6.49 -8.65 1.18
C GLU A 46 7.36 -8.60 -0.08
N GLU A 47 7.79 -7.40 -0.45
CA GLU A 47 8.68 -7.12 -1.56
C GLU A 47 9.98 -6.50 -1.07
N ASN A 48 11.09 -6.73 -1.78
CA ASN A 48 12.35 -6.08 -1.48
C ASN A 48 12.50 -4.82 -2.33
N VAL A 49 12.54 -3.64 -1.69
CA VAL A 49 12.59 -2.34 -2.36
C VAL A 49 13.86 -1.58 -2.00
N GLY A 50 14.32 -0.70 -2.90
CA GLY A 50 15.42 0.22 -2.63
C GLY A 50 14.94 1.51 -1.96
N SER A 51 15.80 2.54 -1.96
CA SER A 51 15.46 3.90 -1.50
C SER A 51 14.48 4.66 -2.40
N LYS A 52 14.06 4.05 -3.52
CA LYS A 52 13.03 4.57 -4.42
C LYS A 52 11.98 3.52 -4.65
N ILE A 53 10.71 3.90 -4.45
CA ILE A 53 9.54 3.06 -4.70
C ILE A 53 8.71 3.74 -5.78
N GLU A 54 8.48 3.05 -6.89
CA GLU A 54 7.50 3.45 -7.90
C GLU A 54 6.17 2.76 -7.60
N ALA A 55 5.14 3.54 -7.28
CA ALA A 55 3.84 3.01 -6.88
C ALA A 55 2.71 3.42 -7.84
N ILE A 56 1.81 2.47 -8.10
CA ILE A 56 0.54 2.72 -8.78
C ILE A 56 -0.55 2.82 -7.71
N LEU A 57 -1.12 4.00 -7.52
CA LEU A 57 -2.25 4.22 -6.62
C LEU A 57 -3.56 4.19 -7.41
N SER A 58 -4.47 3.31 -7.02
CA SER A 58 -5.82 3.29 -7.57
C SER A 58 -6.60 4.53 -7.13
N PRO A 59 -7.49 5.08 -7.99
CA PRO A 59 -8.41 6.13 -7.57
C PRO A 59 -9.23 5.71 -6.35
N TYR A 60 -9.59 6.68 -5.49
CA TYR A 60 -10.42 6.44 -4.30
C TYR A 60 -9.86 5.32 -3.40
N SER A 61 -8.55 5.32 -3.19
CA SER A 61 -7.86 4.37 -2.32
C SER A 61 -7.03 5.08 -1.25
N VAL A 62 -6.83 4.37 -0.15
CA VAL A 62 -5.84 4.70 0.86
C VAL A 62 -4.81 3.57 0.86
N THR A 63 -3.53 3.91 0.72
CA THR A 63 -2.44 2.93 0.64
C THR A 63 -1.40 3.22 1.74
N SER A 64 -1.04 2.18 2.49
CA SER A 64 0.09 2.17 3.45
C SER A 64 1.25 1.39 2.86
N PHE A 65 2.47 1.89 3.06
CA PHE A 65 3.71 1.20 2.76
C PHE A 65 4.46 0.97 4.07
N ASP A 66 4.44 -0.28 4.55
CA ASP A 66 5.10 -0.66 5.80
C ASP A 66 6.53 -1.11 5.46
N LEU A 67 7.54 -0.36 5.91
CA LEU A 67 8.95 -0.60 5.61
C LEU A 67 9.67 -1.25 6.80
N SER A 68 10.36 -2.37 6.55
CA SER A 68 11.23 -3.07 7.51
C SER A 68 12.69 -3.07 7.04
N TYR A 69 13.63 -2.98 7.98
CA TYR A 69 15.07 -2.88 7.73
C TYR A 69 15.85 -4.03 8.36
#